data_AF-A0A023UAV5-F1
#
_entry.id   AF-A0A023UAV5-F1
#
_cell.length_a   1.000
_cell.length_b   1.000
_cell.length_c   1.000
_cell.angle_alpha   90.00
_cell.angle_beta   90.00
_cell.angle_gamma   90.00
#
_symmetry.space_group_name_H-M   'P 1'
#
loop_
_entity.id
_entity.type
_entity.pdbx_description
1 polymer ?
#
loop_
_entity_poly.entity_id
_entity_poly.type
_entity_poly.pdbx_seq_one_letter_code
_entity_poly.pdbx_strand_id
1 'polypeptide(L)'
;PSFVHLSTAIAANTSKCLKIAAQNVYLEGNGAWTGETSVEMLLDMGLSHVIIGHSERRRIMGETNEQSAKKAKRALDKGMTVIFCTGETLDERKANNTMEVNIAQLEALKKEIGESKKLWENVVI
;
A
#
# COMPACT_ATOMS: atom_id res chain seq x y z
N PRO A 1 -10.89 4.63 5.38
CA PRO A 1 -11.09 5.97 6.00
C PRO A 1 -9.76 6.74 6.01
N SER A 2 -9.77 8.07 6.17
CA SER A 2 -8.55 8.85 6.45
C SER A 2 -7.95 8.45 7.82
N PHE A 3 -6.64 8.66 8.01
CA PHE A 3 -5.92 8.26 9.23
C PHE A 3 -6.56 8.79 10.51
N VAL A 4 -6.94 10.07 10.53
CA VAL A 4 -7.59 10.73 11.68
C VAL A 4 -8.98 10.17 12.02
N HIS A 5 -9.54 9.34 11.15
CA HIS A 5 -10.83 8.69 11.32
C HIS A 5 -10.72 7.17 11.47
N LEU A 6 -9.53 6.58 11.50
CA LEU A 6 -9.37 5.13 11.62
C LEU A 6 -9.96 4.60 12.93
N SER A 7 -9.66 5.22 14.07
CA SER A 7 -10.17 4.81 15.37
C SER A 7 -11.70 4.90 15.44
N THR A 8 -12.27 6.02 14.97
CA THR A 8 -13.73 6.20 14.90
C THR A 8 -14.39 5.17 13.99
N ALA A 9 -13.80 4.88 12.82
CA ALA A 9 -14.32 3.88 11.90
C ALA A 9 -14.25 2.46 12.48
N ILE A 10 -13.19 2.13 13.23
CA ILE A 10 -13.08 0.86 13.95
C ILE A 10 -14.18 0.76 15.01
N ALA A 11 -14.35 1.78 15.84
CA ALA A 11 -15.37 1.79 16.91
C ALA A 11 -16.80 1.72 16.36
N ALA A 12 -17.07 2.35 15.21
CA ALA A 12 -18.38 2.33 14.55
C ALA A 12 -18.68 1.00 13.82
N ASN A 13 -17.68 0.17 13.58
CA ASN A 13 -17.85 -1.07 12.83
C ASN A 13 -18.37 -2.21 13.71
N THR A 14 -19.67 -2.45 13.67
CA THR A 14 -20.32 -3.58 14.37
C THR A 14 -20.39 -4.86 13.53
N SER A 15 -19.94 -4.83 12.27
CA SER A 15 -19.98 -5.99 11.37
C SER A 15 -18.87 -6.97 11.70
N LYS A 16 -19.18 -8.28 11.62
CA LYS A 16 -18.19 -9.35 11.77
C LYS A 16 -17.34 -9.58 10.51
N CYS A 17 -17.77 -9.05 9.38
CA CYS A 17 -17.15 -9.30 8.08
C CYS A 17 -16.45 -8.06 7.49
N LEU A 18 -16.91 -6.85 7.85
CA LEU A 18 -16.31 -5.62 7.34
C LEU A 18 -14.94 -5.40 8.01
N LYS A 19 -13.90 -5.20 7.19
CA LYS A 19 -12.57 -4.83 7.66
C LYS A 19 -12.28 -3.36 7.33
N ILE A 20 -11.60 -2.69 8.25
CA ILE A 20 -11.11 -1.32 8.04
C ILE A 20 -9.67 -1.38 7.51
N ALA A 21 -9.34 -0.52 6.55
CA ALA A 21 -8.01 -0.42 5.96
C ALA A 21 -7.49 1.03 6.00
N ALA A 22 -6.18 1.17 6.13
CA ALA A 22 -5.48 2.45 5.99
C ALA A 22 -5.21 2.78 4.51
N GLN A 23 -5.13 4.08 4.20
CA GLN A 23 -4.94 4.57 2.82
C GLN A 23 -3.47 4.63 2.38
N ASN A 24 -2.54 4.59 3.34
CA ASN A 24 -1.10 4.63 3.10
C ASN A 24 -0.37 4.12 4.37
N VAL A 25 0.92 3.85 4.24
CA VAL A 25 1.85 3.65 5.36
C VAL A 25 3.23 4.09 4.91
N TYR A 26 4.12 4.42 5.83
CA TYR A 26 5.50 4.75 5.53
C TYR A 26 6.38 3.51 5.45
N LEU A 27 7.50 3.64 4.74
CA LEU A 27 8.43 2.54 4.49
C LEU A 27 9.37 2.27 5.67
N GLU A 28 9.28 3.05 6.75
CA GLU A 28 10.10 2.90 7.95
C GLU A 28 9.25 2.53 9.17
N GLY A 29 9.93 2.11 10.23
CA GLY A 29 9.31 1.83 11.54
C GLY A 29 9.04 3.07 12.37
N ASN A 30 8.84 2.87 13.67
CA ASN A 30 8.75 4.00 14.60
C ASN A 30 10.09 4.77 14.61
N GLY A 31 10.01 6.09 14.58
CA GLY A 31 11.21 6.93 14.51
C GLY A 31 10.90 8.38 14.13
N ALA A 32 11.93 9.09 13.69
CA ALA A 32 11.87 10.50 13.33
C ALA A 32 11.27 10.73 11.93
N TRP A 33 9.99 10.37 11.76
CA TRP A 33 9.25 10.46 10.50
C TRP A 33 7.99 11.31 10.70
N THR A 34 8.17 12.60 10.98
CA THR A 34 7.07 13.52 11.31
C THR A 34 5.97 13.49 10.26
N GLY A 35 4.72 13.24 10.68
CA GLY A 35 3.54 13.20 9.81
C GLY A 35 3.29 11.85 9.14
N GLU A 36 4.19 10.88 9.30
CA GLU A 36 4.06 9.56 8.71
C GLU A 36 3.50 8.52 9.68
N THR A 37 2.85 7.48 9.12
CA THR A 37 2.29 6.36 9.89
C THR A 37 3.09 5.10 9.62
N SER A 38 3.54 4.40 10.65
CA SER A 38 4.27 3.14 10.52
C SER A 38 3.33 1.93 10.49
N VAL A 39 3.82 0.79 9.96
CA VAL A 39 3.07 -0.48 9.99
C VAL A 39 2.75 -0.91 11.42
N GLU A 40 3.68 -0.70 12.35
CA GLU A 40 3.48 -1.01 13.77
C GLU A 40 2.27 -0.27 14.36
N MET A 41 2.10 1.01 14.02
CA MET A 41 0.93 1.78 14.47
C MET A 41 -0.38 1.20 13.94
N LEU A 42 -0.40 0.76 12.67
CA LEU A 42 -1.60 0.14 12.09
C LEU A 42 -1.93 -1.21 12.76
N LEU A 43 -0.91 -2.02 13.03
CA LEU A 43 -1.06 -3.30 13.72
C LEU A 43 -1.52 -3.13 15.17
N ASP A 44 -1.01 -2.13 15.88
CA ASP A 44 -1.44 -1.78 17.24
C ASP A 44 -2.94 -1.42 17.29
N MET A 45 -3.45 -0.78 16.23
CA MET A 45 -4.89 -0.51 16.05
C MET A 45 -5.71 -1.74 15.64
N GLY A 46 -5.10 -2.91 15.45
CA GLY A 46 -5.76 -4.13 15.00
C GLY A 46 -6.08 -4.17 13.51
N LEU A 47 -5.51 -3.27 12.71
CA LEU A 47 -5.70 -3.27 11.26
C LEU A 47 -4.87 -4.36 10.60
N SER A 48 -5.42 -4.97 9.56
CA SER A 48 -4.77 -6.02 8.78
C SER A 48 -4.57 -5.66 7.31
N HIS A 49 -5.13 -4.54 6.85
CA HIS A 49 -5.15 -4.15 5.44
C HIS A 49 -4.64 -2.73 5.26
N VAL A 50 -3.85 -2.51 4.20
CA VAL A 50 -3.37 -1.18 3.82
C VAL A 50 -3.30 -1.02 2.30
N ILE A 51 -3.69 0.15 1.81
CA ILE A 51 -3.54 0.56 0.41
C ILE A 51 -2.13 1.14 0.22
N ILE A 52 -1.45 0.73 -0.85
CA ILE A 52 -0.11 1.19 -1.18
C ILE A 52 -0.02 1.50 -2.67
N GLY A 53 0.69 2.58 -3.02
CA GLY A 53 0.90 2.96 -4.41
C GLY A 53 -0.35 3.50 -5.13
N HIS A 54 -1.30 4.09 -4.39
CA HIS A 54 -2.46 4.72 -5.01
C HIS A 54 -2.05 5.76 -6.07
N SER A 55 -2.81 5.86 -7.17
CA SER A 55 -2.46 6.70 -8.32
C SER A 55 -2.27 8.17 -7.95
N GLU A 56 -3.07 8.71 -7.03
CA GLU A 56 -2.91 10.07 -6.50
C GLU A 56 -1.54 10.25 -5.83
N ARG A 57 -1.08 9.26 -5.05
CA ARG A 57 0.24 9.33 -4.41
C ARG A 57 1.35 9.26 -5.44
N ARG A 58 1.24 8.36 -6.44
CA ARG A 58 2.24 8.21 -7.50
C ARG A 58 2.37 9.44 -8.38
N ARG A 59 1.23 9.98 -8.82
CA ARG A 59 1.19 11.00 -9.88
C ARG A 59 1.14 12.42 -9.36
N ILE A 60 0.50 12.66 -8.21
CA ILE A 60 0.33 14.00 -7.64
C ILE A 60 1.33 14.24 -6.52
N MET A 61 1.58 13.25 -5.67
CA MET A 61 2.49 13.39 -4.51
C MET A 61 3.92 12.90 -4.77
N GLY A 62 4.22 12.40 -5.97
CA GLY A 62 5.56 11.98 -6.37
C GLY A 62 6.05 10.67 -5.77
N GLU A 63 5.15 9.78 -5.33
CA GLU A 63 5.54 8.46 -4.80
C GLU A 63 6.10 7.55 -5.91
N THR A 64 7.36 7.14 -5.79
CA THR A 64 8.03 6.33 -6.81
C THR A 64 7.65 4.85 -6.74
N ASN A 65 7.90 4.10 -7.82
CA ASN A 65 7.70 2.65 -7.83
C ASN A 65 8.47 1.95 -6.71
N GLU A 66 9.71 2.40 -6.46
CA GLU A 66 10.57 1.87 -5.38
C GLU A 66 10.00 2.18 -3.99
N GLN A 67 9.51 3.41 -3.76
CA GLN A 67 8.90 3.76 -2.48
C GLN A 67 7.66 2.92 -2.22
N SER A 68 6.76 2.76 -3.20
CA SER A 68 5.58 1.90 -3.03
C SER A 68 5.98 0.44 -2.80
N ALA A 69 6.98 -0.08 -3.52
CA ALA A 69 7.47 -1.44 -3.35
C ALA A 69 8.04 -1.69 -1.95
N LYS A 70 8.88 -0.77 -1.43
CA LYS A 70 9.44 -0.86 -0.07
C LYS A 70 8.38 -0.77 1.02
N LYS A 71 7.38 0.12 0.86
CA LYS A 71 6.21 0.17 1.74
C LYS A 71 5.47 -1.16 1.77
N ALA A 72 5.21 -1.73 0.59
CA ALA A 72 4.50 -2.99 0.45
C ALA A 72 5.28 -4.15 1.08
N LYS A 73 6.57 -4.30 0.75
CA LYS A 73 7.45 -5.30 1.37
C LYS A 73 7.39 -5.22 2.89
N ARG A 74 7.51 -4.02 3.47
CA ARG A 74 7.49 -3.84 4.93
C ARG A 74 6.15 -4.25 5.55
N ALA A 75 5.04 -3.88 4.94
CA ALA A 75 3.72 -4.27 5.41
C ALA A 75 3.51 -5.79 5.34
N LEU A 76 3.94 -6.43 4.24
CA LEU A 76 3.87 -7.88 4.02
C LEU A 76 4.79 -8.65 4.98
N ASP A 77 6.02 -8.18 5.21
CA ASP A 77 6.98 -8.77 6.16
C ASP A 77 6.43 -8.80 7.59
N LYS A 78 5.51 -7.89 7.92
CA LYS A 78 4.81 -7.83 9.21
C LYS A 78 3.41 -8.47 9.17
N GLY A 79 3.05 -9.13 8.08
CA GLY A 79 1.82 -9.91 7.96
C GLY A 79 0.55 -9.13 7.63
N MET A 80 0.66 -7.88 7.14
CA MET A 80 -0.50 -7.18 6.59
C MET A 80 -0.84 -7.69 5.18
N THR A 81 -2.12 -7.61 4.82
CA THR A 81 -2.57 -7.68 3.43
C THR A 81 -2.40 -6.32 2.76
N VAL A 82 -1.73 -6.28 1.62
CA VAL A 82 -1.45 -5.07 0.85
C VAL A 82 -2.36 -5.02 -0.38
N ILE A 83 -3.12 -3.94 -0.50
CA ILE A 83 -3.82 -3.57 -1.73
C ILE A 83 -2.85 -2.70 -2.54
N PHE A 84 -2.17 -3.30 -3.52
CA PHE A 84 -1.10 -2.67 -4.28
C PHE A 84 -1.62 -2.11 -5.60
N CYS A 85 -1.81 -0.80 -5.65
CA CYS A 85 -2.39 -0.17 -6.84
C CYS A 85 -1.34 0.03 -7.95
N THR A 86 -1.75 -0.31 -9.17
CA THR A 86 -1.07 0.05 -10.40
C THR A 86 -2.00 0.81 -11.34
N GLY A 87 -1.43 1.57 -12.27
CA GLY A 87 -2.20 2.25 -13.30
C GLY A 87 -1.38 3.19 -14.16
N GLU A 88 -1.69 3.18 -15.45
CA GLU A 88 -1.22 4.14 -16.42
C GLU A 88 -2.06 5.42 -16.43
N THR A 89 -1.49 6.51 -16.93
CA THR A 89 -2.24 7.74 -17.24
C THR A 89 -2.94 7.63 -18.59
N LEU A 90 -3.87 8.56 -18.86
CA LEU A 90 -4.51 8.64 -20.17
C LEU A 90 -3.49 8.85 -21.31
N ASP A 91 -2.45 9.63 -21.08
CA ASP A 91 -1.42 9.90 -22.10
C ASP A 91 -0.51 8.69 -22.32
N GLU A 92 -0.12 8.00 -21.27
CA GLU A 92 0.61 6.71 -21.37
C GLU A 92 -0.22 5.67 -22.12
N ARG A 93 -1.53 5.61 -21.86
CA ARG A 93 -2.45 4.74 -22.60
C ARG A 93 -2.54 5.11 -24.07
N LYS A 94 -2.68 6.40 -24.40
CA LYS A 94 -2.70 6.90 -25.79
C LYS A 94 -1.38 6.66 -26.52
N ALA A 95 -0.28 6.61 -25.79
CA ALA A 95 1.03 6.23 -26.32
C ALA A 95 1.22 4.70 -26.47
N ASN A 96 0.20 3.89 -26.14
CA ASN A 96 0.25 2.42 -26.11
C ASN A 96 1.20 1.83 -25.05
N ASN A 97 1.48 2.57 -23.99
CA ASN A 97 2.40 2.16 -22.91
C ASN A 97 1.67 1.52 -21.71
N THR A 98 0.37 1.18 -21.81
CA THR A 98 -0.42 0.62 -20.70
C THR A 98 0.27 -0.55 -20.01
N MET A 99 0.70 -1.57 -20.78
CA MET A 99 1.34 -2.75 -20.20
C MET A 99 2.72 -2.44 -19.64
N GLU A 100 3.52 -1.66 -20.36
CA GLU A 100 4.86 -1.28 -19.93
C GLU A 100 4.82 -0.57 -18.56
N VAL A 101 3.93 0.40 -18.39
CA VAL A 101 3.80 1.15 -17.14
C VAL A 101 3.34 0.26 -15.98
N ASN A 102 2.28 -0.53 -16.17
CA ASN A 102 1.75 -1.39 -15.11
C ASN A 102 2.76 -2.49 -14.74
N ILE A 103 3.44 -3.10 -15.72
CA ILE A 103 4.48 -4.10 -15.46
C ILE A 103 5.65 -3.48 -14.73
N ALA A 104 6.12 -2.28 -15.10
CA ALA A 104 7.21 -1.62 -14.39
C ALA A 104 6.88 -1.33 -12.91
N GLN A 105 5.61 -1.02 -12.61
CA GLN A 105 5.13 -0.84 -11.23
C GLN A 105 5.10 -2.17 -10.45
N LEU A 106 4.70 -3.27 -11.08
CA LEU A 106 4.70 -4.62 -10.47
C LEU A 106 6.10 -5.21 -10.33
N GLU A 107 6.98 -4.99 -11.31
CA GLU A 107 8.37 -5.46 -11.27
C GLU A 107 9.15 -4.80 -10.14
N ALA A 108 8.84 -3.53 -9.80
CA ALA A 108 9.41 -2.90 -8.61
C ALA A 108 9.01 -3.63 -7.32
N LEU A 109 7.74 -4.05 -7.20
CA LEU A 109 7.30 -4.87 -6.06
C LEU A 109 8.01 -6.23 -6.05
N LYS A 110 8.03 -6.92 -7.20
CA LYS A 110 8.70 -8.22 -7.35
C LYS A 110 10.18 -8.17 -6.99
N LYS A 111 10.87 -7.08 -7.34
CA LYS A 111 12.28 -6.87 -6.95
C LYS A 111 12.46 -6.85 -5.43
N GLU A 112 11.51 -6.29 -4.69
CA GLU A 112 11.57 -6.17 -3.23
C GLU A 112 11.12 -7.45 -2.50
N ILE A 113 10.09 -8.15 -2.98
CA ILE A 113 9.53 -9.35 -2.30
C ILE A 113 9.95 -10.69 -2.92
N GLY A 114 10.68 -10.66 -4.04
CA GLY A 114 11.18 -11.83 -4.75
C GLY A 114 10.07 -12.78 -5.20
N GLU A 115 10.34 -14.08 -5.16
CA GLU A 115 9.38 -15.16 -5.46
C GLU A 115 8.75 -15.75 -4.19
N SER A 116 8.77 -15.01 -3.08
CA SER A 116 8.21 -15.48 -1.81
C SER A 116 6.71 -15.68 -1.90
N LYS A 117 6.27 -16.94 -2.08
CA LYS A 117 4.84 -17.31 -2.18
C LYS A 117 4.03 -16.74 -1.01
N LYS A 118 4.58 -16.83 0.21
CA LYS A 118 3.95 -16.32 1.43
C LYS A 118 3.68 -14.81 1.39
N LEU A 119 4.58 -14.02 0.81
CA LEU A 119 4.35 -12.57 0.69
C LEU A 119 3.32 -12.28 -0.40
N TRP A 120 3.43 -12.94 -1.57
CA TRP A 120 2.48 -12.77 -2.66
C TRP A 120 1.04 -13.19 -2.33
N GLU A 121 0.83 -14.17 -1.44
CA GLU A 121 -0.49 -14.56 -0.92
C GLU A 121 -1.26 -13.41 -0.26
N ASN A 122 -0.54 -12.42 0.28
CA ASN A 122 -1.12 -11.25 0.95
C ASN A 122 -1.12 -10.00 0.07
N VAL A 123 -0.88 -10.13 -1.23
CA VAL A 123 -0.99 -9.03 -2.19
C VAL A 123 -2.32 -9.12 -2.94
N VAL A 124 -3.06 -8.01 -2.94
CA VAL A 124 -4.22 -7.78 -3.81
C VAL A 124 -3.81 -6.71 -4.82
N ILE A 125 -3.86 -7.03 -6.11
CA ILE A 125 -3.62 -6.09 -7.21
C ILE A 125 -4.95 -5.47 -7.61
#